data_AF-A0AAP3BCG7-F1
#
_entry.id   AF-A0AAP3BCG7-F1
#
_cell.length_a   1.000
_cell.length_b   1.000
_cell.length_c   1.000
_cell.angle_alpha   90.00
_cell.angle_beta   90.00
_cell.angle_gamma   90.00
#
_symmetry.space_group_name_H-M   'P 1'
#
loop_
_entity.id
_entity.type
_entity.pdbx_description
1 polymer ?
#
loop_
_entity_poly.entity_id
_entity_poly.type
_entity_poly.pdbx_seq_one_letter_code
_entity_poly.pdbx_strand_id
1 'polypeptide(L)'
;MVLQTVEQRMNALAKKYSSLRRGDCAKVWDELIDVVSSFQSGRLLHAFTSFYELFCTHVTKIKVYEIPQSTNLYRMRQGRNDSETFTSDEMFHIPFELNHLVGNERFSISGFPSLYLGGSAYVCWEELRRPCFDYASTALFKTRQKIRVLDLSIQKHYTFTNFFFSDCLALACSLQVAHPSAPFKPEYIIPQMLMQSLVEYMNVHNDASLWGVKYTSSHVKDYKLWINYPQNRRNQKLFFNYVFPAMDRKPTGCSEKLNDILEYWNVTTYNKMKLMHPNFPSRIGIKCDNAFELLEDYLNNMPSAGMLTYDEKEPFGALTL
;
A
#
# COMPACT_ATOMS: atom_id res chain seq x y z
N MET A 1 29.81 7.60 -10.16
CA MET A 1 28.83 6.55 -10.50
C MET A 1 27.79 7.21 -11.39
N VAL A 2 27.64 6.80 -12.65
CA VAL A 2 26.68 7.43 -13.58
C VAL A 2 25.26 7.19 -13.06
N LEU A 3 24.48 8.26 -12.86
CA LEU A 3 23.07 8.16 -12.51
C LEU A 3 22.33 7.48 -13.68
N GLN A 4 21.82 6.27 -13.44
CA GLN A 4 21.06 5.56 -14.47
C GLN A 4 19.64 6.11 -14.55
N THR A 5 19.17 6.41 -15.75
CA THR A 5 17.78 6.82 -15.98
C THR A 5 16.81 5.65 -15.71
N VAL A 6 15.51 5.93 -15.61
CA VAL A 6 14.48 4.89 -15.42
C VAL A 6 14.49 3.92 -16.58
N GLU A 7 14.59 4.42 -17.80
CA GLU A 7 14.63 3.63 -19.03
C GLU A 7 15.89 2.75 -19.07
N GLN A 8 17.05 3.26 -18.66
CA GLN A 8 18.25 2.44 -18.56
C GLN A 8 18.08 1.29 -17.56
N ARG A 9 17.37 1.52 -16.46
CA ARG A 9 17.06 0.50 -15.45
C ARG A 9 15.98 -0.47 -15.91
N MET A 10 14.98 -0.03 -16.67
CA MET A 10 14.02 -0.90 -17.35
C MET A 10 14.73 -1.79 -18.39
N ASN A 11 15.65 -1.22 -19.17
CA ASN A 11 16.49 -1.99 -20.09
C ASN A 11 17.37 -3.02 -19.36
N ALA A 12 17.87 -2.71 -18.16
CA ALA A 12 18.58 -3.68 -17.33
C ALA A 12 17.67 -4.83 -16.86
N LEU A 13 16.39 -4.56 -16.54
CA LEU A 13 15.40 -5.61 -16.27
C LEU A 13 15.16 -6.49 -17.50
N ALA A 14 15.07 -5.91 -18.69
CA ALA A 14 14.91 -6.68 -19.94
C ALA A 14 16.12 -7.59 -20.24
N LYS A 15 17.33 -7.17 -19.86
CA LYS A 15 18.53 -8.02 -19.90
C LYS A 15 18.42 -9.20 -18.93
N LYS A 16 17.90 -8.97 -17.72
CA LYS A 16 17.70 -9.99 -16.68
C LYS A 16 16.57 -10.97 -17.01
N TYR A 17 15.46 -10.50 -17.56
CA TYR A 17 14.29 -11.29 -17.92
C TYR A 17 14.15 -11.33 -19.44
N SER A 18 14.71 -12.36 -20.09
CA SER A 18 14.76 -12.46 -21.56
C SER A 18 13.39 -12.44 -22.23
N SER A 19 12.32 -12.83 -21.53
CA SER A 19 10.94 -12.77 -22.03
C SER A 19 10.52 -11.33 -22.38
N LEU A 20 11.02 -10.32 -21.65
CA LEU A 20 10.77 -8.90 -21.96
C LEU A 20 11.38 -8.44 -23.30
N ARG A 21 12.12 -9.30 -23.99
CA ARG A 21 12.73 -9.03 -25.31
C ARG A 21 12.20 -9.96 -26.40
N ARG A 22 11.11 -10.68 -26.15
CA ARG A 22 10.52 -11.65 -27.11
C ARG A 22 9.00 -11.53 -27.21
N GLY A 23 8.47 -11.76 -28.40
CA GLY A 23 7.03 -11.86 -28.64
C GLY A 23 6.24 -10.63 -28.19
N ASP A 24 5.04 -10.84 -27.69
CA ASP A 24 4.16 -9.74 -27.24
C ASP A 24 4.64 -9.07 -25.96
N CYS A 25 5.45 -9.75 -25.14
CA CYS A 25 6.09 -9.15 -23.98
C CYS A 25 7.05 -8.02 -24.38
N ALA A 26 7.81 -8.19 -25.47
CA ALA A 26 8.69 -7.14 -25.97
C ALA A 26 7.91 -5.90 -26.38
N LYS A 27 6.83 -6.08 -27.15
CA LYS A 27 5.98 -4.98 -27.61
C LYS A 27 5.43 -4.17 -26.43
N VAL A 28 4.87 -4.85 -25.43
CA VAL A 28 4.38 -4.19 -24.20
C VAL A 28 5.52 -3.48 -23.49
N TRP A 29 6.67 -4.13 -23.33
CA TRP A 29 7.79 -3.56 -22.58
C TRP A 29 8.39 -2.32 -23.26
N ASP A 30 8.51 -2.35 -24.59
CA ASP A 30 8.98 -1.24 -25.40
C ASP A 30 7.99 -0.06 -25.32
N GLU A 31 6.68 -0.33 -25.41
CA GLU A 31 5.64 0.70 -25.22
C GLU A 31 5.72 1.34 -23.81
N LEU A 32 5.96 0.55 -22.75
CA LEU A 32 6.16 1.09 -21.41
C LEU A 32 7.40 2.00 -21.32
N ILE A 33 8.49 1.68 -22.05
CA ILE A 33 9.66 2.55 -22.13
C ILE A 33 9.32 3.85 -22.87
N ASP A 34 8.56 3.77 -23.96
CA ASP A 34 8.14 4.93 -24.76
C ASP A 34 7.18 5.85 -23.99
N VAL A 35 6.32 5.30 -23.13
CA VAL A 35 5.50 6.07 -22.18
C VAL A 35 6.38 6.86 -21.22
N VAL A 36 7.42 6.24 -20.65
CA VAL A 36 8.38 6.94 -19.76
C VAL A 36 9.10 8.07 -20.51
N SER A 37 9.64 7.77 -21.70
CA SER A 37 10.34 8.73 -22.55
C SER A 37 9.44 9.91 -22.95
N SER A 38 8.19 9.63 -23.31
CA SER A 38 7.20 10.64 -23.68
C SER A 38 6.81 11.53 -22.50
N PHE A 39 6.61 10.95 -21.31
CA PHE A 39 6.35 11.71 -20.09
C PHE A 39 7.51 12.67 -19.79
N GLN A 40 8.75 12.18 -19.83
CA GLN A 40 9.94 12.97 -19.52
C GLN A 40 10.24 14.03 -20.59
N SER A 41 9.77 13.83 -21.81
CA SER A 41 9.82 14.82 -22.90
C SER A 41 8.69 15.87 -22.82
N GLY A 42 7.90 15.89 -21.74
CA GLY A 42 6.80 16.84 -21.55
C GLY A 42 5.52 16.51 -22.34
N ARG A 43 5.46 15.35 -23.01
CA ARG A 43 4.30 14.91 -23.81
C ARG A 43 3.32 14.10 -22.96
N LEU A 44 2.81 14.71 -21.89
CA LEU A 44 1.98 14.04 -20.89
C LEU A 44 0.70 13.43 -21.47
N LEU A 45 0.01 14.16 -22.36
CA LEU A 45 -1.20 13.66 -23.01
C LEU A 45 -0.90 12.38 -23.80
N HIS A 46 0.14 12.39 -24.63
CA HIS A 46 0.56 11.23 -25.41
C HIS A 46 0.95 10.06 -24.51
N ALA A 47 1.74 10.30 -23.46
CA ALA A 47 2.14 9.25 -22.52
C ALA A 47 0.92 8.59 -21.86
N PHE A 48 -0.07 9.38 -21.45
CA PHE A 48 -1.30 8.85 -20.86
C PHE A 48 -2.15 8.12 -21.88
N THR A 49 -2.40 8.67 -23.07
CA THR A 49 -3.24 8.03 -24.10
C THR A 49 -2.64 6.72 -24.56
N SER A 50 -1.33 6.68 -24.83
CA SER A 50 -0.62 5.44 -25.21
C SER A 50 -0.71 4.38 -24.11
N PHE A 51 -0.48 4.75 -22.84
CA PHE A 51 -0.61 3.81 -21.73
C PHE A 51 -2.06 3.34 -21.55
N TYR A 52 -3.04 4.23 -21.67
CA TYR A 52 -4.45 3.90 -21.51
C TYR A 52 -4.95 2.95 -22.59
N GLU A 53 -4.56 3.15 -23.85
CA GLU A 53 -4.86 2.24 -24.96
C GLU A 53 -4.25 0.85 -24.72
N LEU A 54 -2.99 0.81 -24.26
CA LEU A 54 -2.32 -0.42 -23.87
C LEU A 54 -3.06 -1.12 -22.71
N PHE A 55 -3.48 -0.37 -21.70
CA PHE A 55 -4.24 -0.87 -20.56
C PHE A 55 -5.58 -1.47 -21.01
N CYS A 56 -6.39 -0.73 -21.78
CA CYS A 56 -7.69 -1.19 -22.29
C CYS A 56 -7.56 -2.46 -23.16
N THR A 57 -6.49 -2.58 -23.94
CA THR A 57 -6.21 -3.77 -24.76
C THR A 57 -6.01 -5.03 -23.91
N HIS A 58 -5.46 -4.90 -22.69
CA HIS A 58 -5.02 -6.03 -21.87
C HIS A 58 -5.77 -6.20 -20.54
N VAL A 59 -6.64 -5.25 -20.15
CA VAL A 59 -7.33 -5.25 -18.85
C VAL A 59 -8.15 -6.53 -18.62
N THR A 60 -8.75 -7.11 -19.66
CA THR A 60 -9.54 -8.35 -19.54
C THR A 60 -8.69 -9.59 -19.22
N LYS A 61 -7.38 -9.54 -19.49
CA LYS A 61 -6.41 -10.61 -19.22
C LYS A 61 -5.46 -10.26 -18.08
N ILE A 62 -5.73 -9.17 -17.36
CA ILE A 62 -4.89 -8.75 -16.24
C ILE A 62 -5.10 -9.71 -15.06
N LYS A 63 -4.02 -9.97 -14.33
CA LYS A 63 -4.08 -10.75 -13.11
C LYS A 63 -4.85 -9.97 -12.04
N VAL A 64 -5.88 -10.60 -11.48
CA VAL A 64 -6.70 -10.04 -10.42
C VAL A 64 -6.57 -10.89 -9.16
N TYR A 65 -6.54 -10.22 -8.01
CA TYR A 65 -6.64 -10.86 -6.70
C TYR A 65 -7.95 -10.45 -6.05
N GLU A 66 -8.67 -11.42 -5.50
CA GLU A 66 -9.87 -11.19 -4.68
C GLU A 66 -9.46 -11.20 -3.21
N ILE A 67 -9.56 -10.04 -2.57
CA ILE A 67 -9.41 -9.88 -1.13
C ILE A 67 -10.71 -10.42 -0.49
N PRO A 68 -10.64 -11.44 0.38
CA PRO A 68 -11.83 -11.96 1.06
C PRO A 68 -12.53 -10.90 1.92
N GLN A 69 -13.81 -11.10 2.19
CA GLN A 69 -14.53 -10.34 3.23
C GLN A 69 -13.89 -10.58 4.61
N SER A 70 -13.99 -9.57 5.48
CA SER A 70 -13.42 -9.59 6.83
C SER A 70 -11.90 -9.78 6.87
N THR A 71 -11.20 -9.41 5.80
CA THR A 71 -9.74 -9.37 5.77
C THR A 71 -9.26 -8.15 6.54
N ASN A 72 -8.30 -8.37 7.44
CA ASN A 72 -7.61 -7.31 8.15
C ASN A 72 -6.56 -6.64 7.25
N LEU A 73 -6.63 -5.32 7.16
CA LEU A 73 -5.68 -4.47 6.46
C LEU A 73 -5.25 -3.34 7.40
N TYR A 74 -4.00 -2.92 7.31
CA TYR A 74 -3.41 -2.01 8.29
C TYR A 74 -2.98 -0.71 7.62
N ARG A 75 -2.98 0.38 8.37
CA ARG A 75 -2.30 1.61 7.98
C ARG A 75 -1.47 2.11 9.13
N MET A 76 -0.29 2.65 8.84
CA MET A 76 0.53 3.29 9.84
C MET A 76 0.78 4.75 9.48
N ARG A 77 0.82 5.63 10.48
CA ARG A 77 1.29 7.01 10.38
C ARG A 77 2.32 7.28 11.47
N GLN A 78 3.41 7.94 11.10
CA GLN A 78 4.44 8.34 12.07
C GLN A 78 3.88 9.37 13.04
N GLY A 79 3.89 9.07 14.35
CA GLY A 79 3.53 10.03 15.40
C GLY A 79 4.61 11.08 15.61
N ARG A 80 4.21 12.23 16.17
CA ARG A 80 5.12 13.35 16.46
C ARG A 80 5.83 13.18 17.80
N ASN A 81 5.17 12.54 18.76
CA ASN A 81 5.64 12.28 20.12
C ASN A 81 4.96 11.02 20.68
N ASP A 82 5.29 10.69 21.93
CA ASP A 82 4.83 9.50 22.66
C ASP A 82 3.38 9.54 23.13
N SER A 83 2.75 10.71 23.06
CA SER A 83 1.44 11.01 23.63
C SER A 83 0.33 11.13 22.56
N GLU A 84 0.71 11.28 21.29
CA GLU A 84 -0.23 11.45 20.19
C GLU A 84 -0.64 10.10 19.55
N THR A 85 -1.94 9.91 19.38
CA THR A 85 -2.50 8.86 18.52
C THR A 85 -3.41 9.53 17.51
N PHE A 86 -3.19 9.26 16.22
CA PHE A 86 -4.06 9.79 15.16
C PHE A 86 -5.49 9.27 15.34
N THR A 87 -6.46 10.14 15.06
CA THR A 87 -7.89 9.81 15.08
C THR A 87 -8.28 8.91 13.91
N SER A 88 -9.50 8.36 13.95
CA SER A 88 -10.06 7.56 12.83
C SER A 88 -10.01 8.32 11.51
N ASP A 89 -10.40 9.60 11.54
CA ASP A 89 -10.52 10.45 10.36
C ASP A 89 -9.14 10.74 9.77
N GLU A 90 -8.15 10.94 10.63
CA GLU A 90 -6.76 11.12 10.23
C GLU A 90 -6.12 9.83 9.68
N MET A 91 -6.60 8.65 10.07
CA MET A 91 -6.10 7.38 9.56
C MET A 91 -6.74 6.98 8.22
N PHE A 92 -7.80 7.66 7.79
CA PHE A 92 -8.36 7.48 6.45
C PHE A 92 -7.61 8.30 5.39
N HIS A 93 -8.05 8.30 4.13
CA HIS A 93 -7.42 9.18 3.14
C HIS A 93 -7.67 10.64 3.48
N ILE A 94 -6.82 11.53 2.98
CA ILE A 94 -6.95 12.98 3.21
C ILE A 94 -8.30 13.46 2.67
N PRO A 95 -9.09 14.22 3.46
CA PRO A 95 -10.35 14.80 3.01
C PRO A 95 -10.21 15.64 1.73
N PHE A 96 -11.24 15.68 0.89
CA PHE A 96 -11.17 16.31 -0.43
C PHE A 96 -10.90 17.83 -0.39
N GLU A 97 -11.35 18.52 0.64
CA GLU A 97 -11.10 19.93 0.93
C GLU A 97 -9.64 20.20 1.36
N LEU A 98 -8.92 19.16 1.78
CA LEU A 98 -7.51 19.21 2.18
C LEU A 98 -6.58 18.64 1.09
N ASN A 99 -7.01 18.62 -0.18
CA ASN A 99 -6.26 18.01 -1.29
C ASN A 99 -4.84 18.58 -1.50
N HIS A 100 -4.57 19.81 -1.05
CA HIS A 100 -3.24 20.42 -1.08
C HIS A 100 -2.22 19.69 -0.20
N LEU A 101 -2.67 18.84 0.73
CA LEU A 101 -1.82 17.96 1.54
C LEU A 101 -1.55 16.60 0.88
N VAL A 102 -2.22 16.28 -0.23
CA VAL A 102 -2.02 15.01 -0.95
C VAL A 102 -0.73 15.09 -1.76
N GLY A 103 0.30 14.41 -1.25
CA GLY A 103 1.61 14.31 -1.88
C GLY A 103 1.67 13.40 -3.09
N ASN A 104 2.86 13.31 -3.66
CA ASN A 104 3.17 12.46 -4.81
C ASN A 104 3.60 11.06 -4.34
N GLU A 105 2.73 10.07 -4.54
CA GLU A 105 2.93 8.68 -4.08
C GLU A 105 3.06 7.71 -5.24
N ARG A 106 3.48 6.46 -4.97
CA ARG A 106 3.78 5.50 -6.05
C ARG A 106 2.59 5.30 -6.98
N PHE A 107 1.41 5.07 -6.44
CA PHE A 107 0.20 4.81 -7.23
C PHE A 107 -0.82 5.95 -7.08
N SER A 108 -0.38 7.18 -6.80
CA SER A 108 -1.27 8.34 -6.70
C SER A 108 -0.49 9.61 -7.06
N ILE A 109 -1.11 10.44 -7.90
CA ILE A 109 -0.56 11.75 -8.25
C ILE A 109 -0.92 12.78 -7.16
N SER A 110 -0.09 13.82 -7.06
CA SER A 110 -0.38 14.96 -6.18
C SER A 110 -1.80 15.49 -6.40
N GLY A 111 -2.51 15.75 -5.30
CA GLY A 111 -3.89 16.24 -5.34
C GLY A 111 -4.97 15.18 -5.56
N PHE A 112 -4.61 13.92 -5.84
CA PHE A 112 -5.58 12.81 -5.99
C PHE A 112 -5.52 11.84 -4.81
N PRO A 113 -6.41 11.96 -3.81
CA PRO A 113 -6.33 11.15 -2.60
C PRO A 113 -6.51 9.66 -2.90
N SER A 114 -5.75 8.84 -2.19
CA SER A 114 -5.84 7.38 -2.23
C SER A 114 -5.58 6.81 -0.84
N LEU A 115 -6.24 5.70 -0.52
CA LEU A 115 -6.07 4.99 0.73
C LEU A 115 -5.05 3.87 0.55
N TYR A 116 -3.90 4.01 1.19
CA TYR A 116 -2.83 3.01 1.22
C TYR A 116 -2.95 2.16 2.47
N LEU A 117 -3.03 0.83 2.29
CA LEU A 117 -3.11 -0.15 3.36
C LEU A 117 -2.06 -1.25 3.16
N GLY A 118 -1.46 -1.75 4.24
CA GLY A 118 -0.60 -2.93 4.25
C GLY A 118 -1.37 -4.19 4.66
N GLY A 119 -0.89 -5.35 4.22
CA GLY A 119 -1.38 -6.65 4.68
C GLY A 119 -0.88 -7.03 6.08
N SER A 120 0.03 -6.24 6.67
CA SER A 120 0.52 -6.36 8.04
C SER A 120 0.94 -4.99 8.58
N ALA A 121 0.94 -4.81 9.90
CA ALA A 121 1.53 -3.64 10.55
C ALA A 121 3.03 -3.52 10.24
N TYR A 122 3.70 -4.66 10.06
CA TYR A 122 5.13 -4.72 9.72
C TYR A 122 5.45 -4.05 8.37
N VAL A 123 4.71 -4.37 7.29
CA VAL A 123 4.98 -3.71 6.01
C VAL A 123 4.65 -2.23 6.05
N CYS A 124 3.61 -1.83 6.78
CA CYS A 124 3.34 -0.40 6.98
C CYS A 124 4.53 0.31 7.64
N TRP A 125 5.15 -0.30 8.65
CA TRP A 125 6.35 0.23 9.30
C TRP A 125 7.56 0.30 8.36
N GLU A 126 7.77 -0.71 7.52
CA GLU A 126 8.83 -0.71 6.51
C GLU A 126 8.61 0.37 5.43
N GLU A 127 7.37 0.59 4.98
CA GLU A 127 7.01 1.63 4.01
C GLU A 127 7.25 3.04 4.57
N LEU A 128 7.03 3.25 5.87
CA LEU A 128 7.35 4.49 6.59
C LEU A 128 8.86 4.67 6.86
N ARG A 129 9.73 3.81 6.32
CA ARG A 129 11.18 3.83 6.59
C ARG A 129 11.53 3.62 8.06
N ARG A 130 10.79 2.73 8.73
CA ARG A 130 11.07 2.28 10.11
C ARG A 130 11.05 3.42 11.13
N PRO A 131 9.93 4.15 11.26
CA PRO A 131 9.82 5.18 12.30
C PRO A 131 9.94 4.56 13.69
N CYS A 132 10.04 5.39 14.73
CA CYS A 132 9.95 4.88 16.10
C CYS A 132 8.63 4.09 16.27
N PHE A 133 8.74 2.79 16.53
CA PHE A 133 7.59 1.88 16.55
C PHE A 133 6.61 2.22 17.67
N ASP A 134 7.13 2.66 18.81
CA ASP A 134 6.35 3.07 19.98
C ASP A 134 5.35 4.20 19.64
N TYR A 135 5.72 5.11 18.73
CA TYR A 135 4.94 6.32 18.41
C TYR A 135 4.17 6.21 17.11
N ALA A 136 4.36 5.13 16.35
CA ALA A 136 3.69 4.95 15.08
C ALA A 136 2.23 4.54 15.31
N SER A 137 1.28 5.42 14.98
CA SER A 137 -0.14 5.08 15.06
C SER A 137 -0.47 4.07 13.98
N THR A 138 -1.07 2.96 14.39
CA THR A 138 -1.45 1.85 13.52
C THR A 138 -2.96 1.69 13.60
N ALA A 139 -3.63 1.81 12.46
CA ALA A 139 -5.05 1.58 12.31
C ALA A 139 -5.30 0.24 11.65
N LEU A 140 -6.37 -0.42 12.09
CA LEU A 140 -6.94 -1.61 11.47
C LEU A 140 -8.18 -1.22 10.68
N PHE A 141 -8.22 -1.71 9.45
CA PHE A 141 -9.37 -1.69 8.56
C PHE A 141 -9.81 -3.13 8.26
N LYS A 142 -11.11 -3.37 8.17
CA LYS A 142 -11.67 -4.66 7.77
C LYS A 142 -12.44 -4.52 6.46
N THR A 143 -12.24 -5.46 5.54
CA THR A 143 -13.03 -5.47 4.31
C THR A 143 -14.48 -5.83 4.62
N ARG A 144 -15.43 -4.99 4.18
CA ARG A 144 -16.87 -5.22 4.36
C ARG A 144 -17.40 -6.31 3.43
N GLN A 145 -16.72 -6.51 2.30
CA GLN A 145 -17.08 -7.46 1.25
C GLN A 145 -15.84 -8.01 0.56
N LYS A 146 -16.05 -8.89 -0.42
CA LYS A 146 -14.99 -9.30 -1.34
C LYS A 146 -14.59 -8.12 -2.23
N ILE A 147 -13.29 -7.85 -2.34
CA ILE A 147 -12.77 -6.73 -3.12
C ILE A 147 -11.78 -7.26 -4.15
N ARG A 148 -12.06 -7.03 -5.43
CA ARG A 148 -11.14 -7.38 -6.52
C ARG A 148 -10.16 -6.23 -6.76
N VAL A 149 -8.88 -6.56 -6.90
CA VAL A 149 -7.77 -5.62 -7.13
C VAL A 149 -6.80 -6.17 -8.18
N LEU A 150 -6.11 -5.30 -8.91
CA LEU A 150 -5.03 -5.69 -9.80
C LEU A 150 -3.90 -6.32 -8.99
N ASP A 151 -3.41 -7.49 -9.38
CA ASP A 151 -2.34 -8.19 -8.66
C ASP A 151 -0.98 -7.97 -9.33
N LEU A 152 -0.21 -7.02 -8.79
CA LEU A 152 1.17 -6.74 -9.17
C LEU A 152 2.16 -7.29 -8.14
N SER A 153 1.79 -8.32 -7.38
CA SER A 153 2.73 -8.98 -6.47
C SER A 153 3.94 -9.54 -7.24
N ILE A 154 5.14 -9.29 -6.71
CA ILE A 154 6.37 -9.79 -7.31
C ILE A 154 6.39 -11.32 -7.21
N GLN A 155 6.67 -11.97 -8.33
CA GLN A 155 6.74 -13.43 -8.40
C GLN A 155 8.18 -13.91 -8.25
N LYS A 156 8.36 -15.06 -7.58
CA LYS A 156 9.69 -15.72 -7.50
C LYS A 156 10.16 -16.15 -8.89
N HIS A 157 9.22 -16.60 -9.73
CA HIS A 157 9.43 -16.98 -11.12
C HIS A 157 8.32 -16.36 -11.96
N TYR A 158 8.71 -15.59 -12.97
CA TYR A 158 7.78 -15.04 -13.96
C TYR A 158 7.74 -15.97 -15.16
N THR A 159 6.56 -16.44 -15.53
CA THR A 159 6.37 -17.31 -16.69
C THR A 159 6.02 -16.54 -17.96
N PHE A 160 5.54 -15.29 -17.84
CA PHE A 160 5.18 -14.43 -18.98
C PHE A 160 4.26 -15.12 -20.00
N THR A 161 3.33 -15.94 -19.51
CA THR A 161 2.35 -16.65 -20.33
C THR A 161 1.01 -15.92 -20.28
N ASN A 162 0.05 -16.40 -19.48
CA ASN A 162 -1.33 -15.91 -19.50
C ASN A 162 -1.49 -14.50 -18.90
N PHE A 163 -0.53 -14.04 -18.09
CA PHE A 163 -0.58 -12.76 -17.38
C PHE A 163 0.61 -11.86 -17.75
N PHE A 164 1.14 -11.99 -18.97
CA PHE A 164 2.36 -11.30 -19.37
C PHE A 164 2.29 -9.77 -19.21
N PHE A 165 1.12 -9.16 -19.44
CA PHE A 165 0.92 -7.72 -19.20
C PHE A 165 1.09 -7.37 -17.72
N SER A 166 0.50 -8.15 -16.81
CA SER A 166 0.68 -7.98 -15.37
C SER A 166 2.12 -8.23 -14.92
N ASP A 167 2.80 -9.20 -15.54
CA ASP A 167 4.21 -9.48 -15.26
C ASP A 167 5.10 -8.29 -15.67
N CYS A 168 4.84 -7.68 -16.84
CA CYS A 168 5.51 -6.46 -17.28
C CYS A 168 5.22 -5.29 -16.32
N LEU A 169 3.95 -5.04 -15.99
CA LEU A 169 3.58 -3.97 -15.05
C LEU A 169 4.20 -4.17 -13.67
N ALA A 170 4.18 -5.39 -13.12
CA ALA A 170 4.77 -5.70 -11.82
C ALA A 170 6.27 -5.40 -11.81
N LEU A 171 6.98 -5.76 -12.87
CA LEU A 171 8.42 -5.47 -12.99
C LEU A 171 8.69 -3.98 -13.17
N ALA A 172 7.96 -3.28 -14.05
CA ALA A 172 8.11 -1.84 -14.24
C ALA A 172 7.80 -1.05 -12.96
N CYS A 173 6.76 -1.44 -12.23
CA CYS A 173 6.36 -0.83 -10.96
C CYS A 173 7.27 -1.19 -9.78
N SER A 174 8.16 -2.18 -9.92
CA SER A 174 9.08 -2.63 -8.85
C SER A 174 10.37 -1.82 -8.75
N LEU A 175 10.58 -0.84 -9.63
CA LEU A 175 11.77 0.01 -9.61
C LEU A 175 11.87 0.78 -8.29
N GLN A 176 13.05 0.67 -7.66
CA GLN A 176 13.37 1.38 -6.43
C GLN A 176 13.60 2.86 -6.68
N VAL A 177 13.06 3.70 -5.82
CA VAL A 177 13.26 5.15 -5.93
C VAL A 177 14.73 5.48 -5.65
N ALA A 178 15.41 6.08 -6.62
CA ALA A 178 16.81 6.49 -6.48
C ALA A 178 16.99 7.67 -5.52
N HIS A 179 16.03 8.61 -5.52
CA HIS A 179 16.06 9.82 -4.68
C HIS A 179 14.78 9.95 -3.84
N PRO A 180 14.66 9.23 -2.70
CA PRO A 180 13.42 9.19 -1.92
C PRO A 180 12.90 10.54 -1.43
N SER A 181 13.81 11.46 -1.10
CA SER A 181 13.48 12.82 -0.64
C SER A 181 13.17 13.81 -1.76
N ALA A 182 13.32 13.41 -3.03
CA ALA A 182 13.02 14.29 -4.16
C ALA A 182 11.49 14.44 -4.33
N PRO A 183 11.01 15.64 -4.74
CA PRO A 183 9.59 15.89 -4.96
C PRO A 183 9.04 15.03 -6.10
N PHE A 184 9.82 14.90 -7.17
CA PHE A 184 9.50 14.05 -8.31
C PHE A 184 10.33 12.78 -8.28
N LYS A 185 9.66 11.65 -8.52
CA LYS A 185 10.25 10.31 -8.52
C LYS A 185 9.95 9.69 -9.89
N PRO A 186 10.92 9.68 -10.83
CA PRO A 186 10.71 9.12 -12.16
C PRO A 186 10.18 7.67 -12.17
N GLU A 187 10.49 6.89 -11.14
CA GLU A 187 10.00 5.52 -10.97
C GLU A 187 8.49 5.43 -10.74
N TYR A 188 7.81 6.54 -10.48
CA TYR A 188 6.36 6.59 -10.26
C TYR A 188 5.58 6.77 -11.57
N ILE A 189 6.23 7.07 -12.71
CA ILE A 189 5.54 7.33 -13.98
C ILE A 189 4.59 6.18 -14.36
N ILE A 190 5.10 4.96 -14.51
CA ILE A 190 4.27 3.79 -14.89
C ILE A 190 3.22 3.44 -13.81
N PRO A 191 3.58 3.33 -12.51
CA PRO A 191 2.60 3.15 -11.45
C PRO A 191 1.45 4.18 -11.42
N GLN A 192 1.74 5.45 -11.66
CA GLN A 192 0.74 6.53 -11.66
C GLN A 192 -0.12 6.50 -12.92
N MET A 193 0.47 6.24 -14.09
CA MET A 193 -0.29 6.01 -15.32
C MET A 193 -1.25 4.83 -15.15
N LEU A 194 -0.80 3.74 -14.52
CA LEU A 194 -1.67 2.61 -14.20
C LEU A 194 -2.85 2.99 -13.32
N MET A 195 -2.62 3.75 -12.24
CA MET A 195 -3.72 4.17 -11.37
C MET A 195 -4.69 5.09 -12.12
N GLN A 196 -4.18 6.06 -12.89
CA GLN A 196 -5.03 6.97 -13.66
C GLN A 196 -5.85 6.22 -14.72
N SER A 197 -5.24 5.27 -15.44
CA SER A 197 -5.94 4.43 -16.42
C SER A 197 -6.97 3.52 -15.77
N LEU A 198 -6.70 3.00 -14.57
CA LEU A 198 -7.70 2.25 -13.80
C LEU A 198 -8.90 3.13 -13.45
N VAL A 199 -8.66 4.33 -12.90
CA VAL A 199 -9.72 5.29 -12.54
C VAL A 199 -10.54 5.68 -13.77
N GLU A 200 -9.88 6.02 -14.88
CA GLU A 200 -10.53 6.38 -16.14
C GLU A 200 -11.38 5.23 -16.69
N TYR A 201 -10.81 4.02 -16.74
CA TYR A 201 -11.51 2.83 -17.22
C TYR A 201 -12.78 2.57 -16.41
N MET A 202 -12.72 2.65 -15.09
CA MET A 202 -13.87 2.45 -14.20
C MET A 202 -14.96 3.50 -14.42
N ASN A 203 -14.58 4.77 -14.63
CA ASN A 203 -15.52 5.85 -14.90
C ASN A 203 -16.22 5.67 -16.25
N VAL A 204 -15.47 5.33 -17.31
CA VAL A 204 -16.00 5.16 -18.67
C VAL A 204 -16.91 3.94 -18.78
N HIS A 205 -16.55 2.82 -18.13
CA HIS A 205 -17.27 1.55 -18.29
C HIS A 205 -18.31 1.30 -17.18
N ASN A 206 -18.46 2.22 -16.22
CA ASN A 206 -19.26 2.04 -15.01
C ASN A 206 -18.95 0.70 -14.32
N ASP A 207 -17.68 0.29 -14.37
CA ASP A 207 -17.20 -0.99 -13.86
C ASP A 207 -16.84 -0.84 -12.38
N ALA A 208 -17.74 -1.25 -11.50
CA ALA A 208 -17.53 -1.28 -10.05
C ALA A 208 -16.84 -2.57 -9.55
N SER A 209 -16.25 -3.35 -10.46
CA SER A 209 -15.76 -4.69 -10.16
C SER A 209 -14.27 -4.77 -9.84
N LEU A 210 -13.51 -3.67 -9.91
CA LEU A 210 -12.07 -3.61 -9.66
C LEU A 210 -11.73 -2.34 -8.88
N TRP A 211 -11.23 -2.45 -7.65
CA TRP A 211 -11.21 -1.31 -6.71
C TRP A 211 -9.84 -0.71 -6.42
N GLY A 212 -8.77 -1.29 -6.97
CA GLY A 212 -7.42 -0.83 -6.65
C GLY A 212 -6.33 -1.78 -7.09
N VAL A 213 -5.15 -1.62 -6.48
CA VAL A 213 -3.94 -2.38 -6.82
C VAL A 213 -3.36 -3.02 -5.58
N LYS A 214 -3.08 -4.33 -5.65
CA LYS A 214 -2.23 -5.06 -4.73
C LYS A 214 -0.81 -5.11 -5.30
N TYR A 215 0.18 -4.78 -4.49
CA TYR A 215 1.58 -4.79 -4.91
C TYR A 215 2.51 -5.26 -3.79
N THR A 216 3.69 -5.75 -4.15
CA THR A 216 4.74 -6.07 -3.18
C THR A 216 5.55 -4.83 -2.86
N SER A 217 5.91 -4.62 -1.59
CA SER A 217 6.85 -3.56 -1.21
C SER A 217 8.13 -3.63 -2.04
N SER A 218 8.45 -2.53 -2.74
CA SER A 218 9.70 -2.39 -3.51
C SER A 218 10.83 -1.82 -2.65
N HIS A 219 10.50 -1.27 -1.49
CA HIS A 219 11.45 -0.70 -0.54
C HIS A 219 12.24 -1.78 0.20
N VAL A 220 11.61 -2.92 0.51
CA VAL A 220 12.23 -4.00 1.27
C VAL A 220 13.07 -4.90 0.36
N LYS A 221 14.40 -4.74 0.40
CA LYS A 221 15.36 -5.65 -0.28
C LYS A 221 16.38 -6.30 0.64
N ASP A 222 16.29 -6.06 1.94
CA ASP A 222 17.30 -6.58 2.85
C ASP A 222 17.07 -8.08 3.12
N TYR A 223 17.85 -8.90 2.41
CA TYR A 223 17.88 -10.35 2.55
C TYR A 223 18.35 -10.80 3.95
N LYS A 224 18.92 -9.88 4.74
CA LYS A 224 19.32 -10.12 6.14
C LYS A 224 18.21 -9.80 7.14
N LEU A 225 17.03 -9.33 6.69
CA LEU A 225 15.92 -9.13 7.62
C LEU A 225 15.48 -10.47 8.20
N TRP A 226 15.44 -10.54 9.52
CA TRP A 226 15.04 -11.71 10.29
C TRP A 226 13.66 -12.24 9.86
N ILE A 227 12.74 -11.37 9.41
CA ILE A 227 11.40 -11.77 8.95
C ILE A 227 11.38 -12.44 7.55
N ASN A 228 12.45 -12.24 6.76
CA ASN A 228 12.66 -12.99 5.51
C ASN A 228 13.07 -14.45 5.79
N TYR A 229 13.19 -14.85 7.06
CA TYR A 229 13.57 -16.17 7.49
C TYR A 229 12.42 -16.89 8.24
N PRO A 230 11.95 -18.06 7.79
CA PRO A 230 12.24 -18.68 6.50
C PRO A 230 11.46 -17.99 5.36
N GLN A 231 12.04 -17.94 4.15
CA GLN A 231 11.34 -17.49 2.95
C GLN A 231 10.24 -18.48 2.57
N ASN A 232 9.08 -18.34 3.20
CA ASN A 232 7.91 -19.15 2.93
C ASN A 232 6.77 -18.27 2.37
N ARG A 233 5.76 -18.91 1.77
CA ARG A 233 4.60 -18.20 1.20
C ARG A 233 3.81 -17.39 2.24
N ARG A 234 3.90 -17.72 3.53
CA ARG A 234 3.22 -17.01 4.62
C ARG A 234 3.90 -15.67 4.89
N ASN A 235 5.23 -15.65 5.00
CA ASN A 235 6.00 -14.43 5.26
C ASN A 235 5.98 -13.46 4.06
N GLN A 236 5.89 -13.98 2.83
CA GLN A 236 5.71 -13.12 1.64
C GLN A 236 4.43 -12.29 1.68
N LYS A 237 3.37 -12.80 2.33
CA LYS A 237 2.10 -12.05 2.47
C LYS A 237 2.24 -10.83 3.36
N LEU A 238 3.22 -10.81 4.27
CA LEU A 238 3.47 -9.68 5.14
C LEU A 238 3.81 -8.43 4.34
N PHE A 239 4.44 -8.58 3.17
CA PHE A 239 4.93 -7.49 2.31
C PHE A 239 3.94 -7.02 1.24
N PHE A 240 2.70 -7.48 1.27
CA PHE A 240 1.67 -6.99 0.35
C PHE A 240 1.10 -5.67 0.84
N ASN A 241 1.04 -4.71 -0.06
CA ASN A 241 0.33 -3.46 0.11
C ASN A 241 -0.84 -3.40 -0.87
N TYR A 242 -1.80 -2.57 -0.54
CA TYR A 242 -3.01 -2.31 -1.28
C TYR A 242 -3.21 -0.80 -1.37
N VAL A 243 -3.63 -0.32 -2.52
CA VAL A 243 -3.98 1.08 -2.73
C VAL A 243 -5.34 1.17 -3.39
N PHE A 244 -6.20 2.01 -2.82
CA PHE A 244 -7.57 2.23 -3.28
C PHE A 244 -7.76 3.73 -3.61
N PRO A 245 -8.03 4.11 -4.88
CA PRO A 245 -8.25 5.49 -5.26
C PRO A 245 -9.62 6.00 -4.77
N ALA A 246 -9.68 7.24 -4.29
CA ALA A 246 -10.93 7.89 -3.90
C ALA A 246 -11.64 8.49 -5.13
N MET A 247 -12.50 7.70 -5.77
CA MET A 247 -13.09 8.00 -7.10
C MET A 247 -14.37 8.85 -7.07
N ASP A 248 -14.93 9.09 -5.90
CA ASP A 248 -16.18 9.83 -5.65
C ASP A 248 -15.89 11.21 -5.04
N ARG A 249 -15.11 12.02 -5.79
CA ARG A 249 -14.74 13.37 -5.37
C ARG A 249 -15.99 14.20 -5.04
N LYS A 250 -15.96 14.84 -3.86
CA LYS A 250 -16.99 15.77 -3.37
C LYS A 250 -16.36 16.98 -2.68
N PRO A 251 -17.13 18.04 -2.35
CA PRO A 251 -16.56 19.27 -1.80
C PRO A 251 -15.85 19.11 -0.46
N THR A 252 -16.33 18.22 0.42
CA THR A 252 -15.79 18.02 1.77
C THR A 252 -15.82 16.55 2.20
N GLY A 253 -15.00 16.23 3.20
CA GLY A 253 -14.90 14.91 3.81
C GLY A 253 -14.19 13.88 2.95
N CYS A 254 -14.41 12.60 3.30
CA CYS A 254 -13.78 11.45 2.67
C CYS A 254 -14.74 10.65 1.78
N SER A 255 -14.18 9.79 0.93
CA SER A 255 -14.85 8.88 0.02
C SER A 255 -15.89 8.01 0.73
N GLU A 256 -17.13 8.09 0.27
CA GLU A 256 -18.22 7.20 0.68
C GLU A 256 -18.02 5.82 0.03
N LYS A 257 -17.63 5.77 -1.24
CA LYS A 257 -17.37 4.52 -1.95
C LYS A 257 -16.31 3.65 -1.27
N LEU A 258 -15.25 4.27 -0.70
CA LEU A 258 -14.25 3.53 0.07
C LEU A 258 -14.79 3.06 1.42
N ASN A 259 -15.63 3.86 2.09
CA ASN A 259 -16.28 3.46 3.35
C ASN A 259 -17.27 2.30 3.17
N ASP A 260 -17.88 2.18 1.99
CA ASP A 260 -18.78 1.06 1.64
C ASP A 260 -18.05 -0.28 1.55
N ILE A 261 -16.76 -0.27 1.21
CA ILE A 261 -15.96 -1.49 1.04
C ILE A 261 -14.99 -1.75 2.18
N LEU A 262 -14.60 -0.72 2.94
CA LEU A 262 -13.63 -0.78 4.02
C LEU A 262 -14.21 -0.17 5.29
N GLU A 263 -14.21 -0.94 6.35
CA GLU A 263 -14.58 -0.53 7.69
C GLU A 263 -13.34 -0.12 8.47
N TYR A 264 -13.30 1.12 8.97
CA TYR A 264 -12.38 1.46 10.05
C TYR A 264 -12.76 0.67 11.31
N TRP A 265 -11.79 -0.02 11.91
CA TRP A 265 -12.03 -0.84 13.10
C TRP A 265 -11.48 -0.17 14.37
N ASN A 266 -10.16 0.06 14.43
CA ASN A 266 -9.48 0.60 15.62
C ASN A 266 -8.17 1.28 15.23
N VAL A 267 -7.64 2.14 16.12
CA VAL A 267 -6.30 2.75 16.03
C VAL A 267 -5.63 2.77 17.39
N THR A 268 -4.33 2.51 17.43
CA THR A 268 -3.52 2.66 18.64
C THR A 268 -2.04 2.85 18.28
N THR A 269 -1.21 3.10 19.29
CA THR A 269 0.24 3.02 19.19
C THR A 269 0.74 1.87 20.05
N TYR A 270 1.93 1.35 19.76
CA TYR A 270 2.53 0.33 20.61
C TYR A 270 2.84 0.88 22.01
N ASN A 271 3.19 2.16 22.15
CA ASN A 271 3.34 2.81 23.45
C ASN A 271 2.02 2.82 24.25
N LYS A 272 0.93 3.28 23.63
CA LYS A 272 -0.39 3.34 24.27
C LYS A 272 -0.85 1.96 24.72
N MET A 273 -0.64 0.93 23.90
CA MET A 273 -0.92 -0.45 24.26
C MET A 273 -0.15 -0.90 25.51
N LYS A 274 1.17 -0.66 25.55
CA LYS A 274 2.02 -1.00 26.73
C LYS A 274 1.58 -0.27 28.00
N LEU A 275 1.22 1.01 27.88
CA LEU A 275 0.82 1.83 29.03
C LEU A 275 -0.54 1.43 29.59
N MET A 276 -1.51 1.13 28.73
CA MET A 276 -2.84 0.70 29.18
C MET A 276 -2.84 -0.74 29.70
N HIS A 277 -1.91 -1.56 29.22
CA HIS A 277 -1.83 -2.97 29.59
C HIS A 277 -0.37 -3.43 29.75
N PRO A 278 0.33 -2.99 30.82
CA PRO A 278 1.74 -3.33 31.04
C PRO A 278 1.96 -4.84 31.20
N ASN A 279 0.94 -5.55 31.65
CA ASN A 279 0.94 -6.99 31.80
C ASN A 279 0.36 -7.74 30.59
N PHE A 280 -0.02 -7.07 29.47
CA PHE A 280 -0.80 -7.68 28.37
C PHE A 280 -0.16 -8.99 27.90
N PRO A 281 -0.66 -10.16 28.32
CA PRO A 281 -0.39 -11.39 27.62
C PRO A 281 -1.31 -11.35 26.38
N SER A 282 -0.90 -11.92 25.25
CA SER A 282 -1.84 -12.15 24.16
C SER A 282 -3.10 -12.82 24.74
N ARG A 283 -4.27 -12.21 24.54
CA ARG A 283 -5.50 -12.60 25.27
C ARG A 283 -5.99 -14.01 24.95
N ILE A 284 -5.29 -14.75 24.10
CA ILE A 284 -5.75 -15.98 23.45
C ILE A 284 -4.84 -17.18 23.78
N GLY A 285 -3.80 -17.03 24.62
CA GLY A 285 -2.80 -18.10 24.77
C GLY A 285 -2.06 -18.41 23.46
N ILE A 286 -2.22 -17.54 22.45
CA ILE A 286 -1.45 -17.54 21.20
C ILE A 286 -0.09 -16.97 21.56
N LYS A 287 0.97 -17.75 21.41
CA LYS A 287 2.33 -17.21 21.52
C LYS A 287 2.49 -16.13 20.44
N CYS A 288 2.36 -14.84 20.80
CA CYS A 288 2.72 -13.75 19.91
C CYS A 288 4.24 -13.74 19.87
N ASP A 289 4.81 -14.04 18.72
CA ASP A 289 6.25 -14.24 18.61
C ASP A 289 6.99 -12.90 18.48
N ASN A 290 6.26 -11.80 18.20
CA ASN A 290 6.84 -10.47 18.07
C ASN A 290 5.86 -9.31 18.36
N ALA A 291 6.42 -8.09 18.45
CA ALA A 291 5.68 -6.88 18.82
C ALA A 291 4.65 -6.43 17.76
N PHE A 292 4.84 -6.75 16.48
CA PHE A 292 3.85 -6.44 15.43
C PHE A 292 2.63 -7.34 15.58
N GLU A 293 2.82 -8.64 15.79
CA GLU A 293 1.71 -9.56 16.06
C GLU A 293 0.93 -9.17 17.32
N LEU A 294 1.63 -8.74 18.37
CA LEU A 294 0.98 -8.27 19.60
C LEU A 294 0.11 -7.02 19.34
N LEU A 295 0.62 -6.07 18.55
CA LEU A 295 -0.12 -4.87 18.15
C LEU A 295 -1.33 -5.21 17.26
N GLU A 296 -1.17 -6.12 16.32
CA GLU A 296 -2.24 -6.59 15.43
C GLU A 296 -3.33 -7.34 16.20
N ASP A 297 -2.97 -8.21 17.15
CA ASP A 297 -3.89 -8.91 18.04
C ASP A 297 -4.65 -7.91 18.92
N TYR A 298 -3.93 -6.94 19.50
CA TYR A 298 -4.54 -5.89 20.31
C TYR A 298 -5.57 -5.10 19.50
N LEU A 299 -5.22 -4.61 18.30
CA LEU A 299 -6.14 -3.87 17.43
C LEU A 299 -7.42 -4.66 17.09
N ASN A 300 -7.30 -5.98 16.92
CA ASN A 300 -8.45 -6.83 16.61
C ASN A 300 -9.41 -6.99 17.80
N ASN A 301 -8.87 -7.05 19.01
CA ASN A 301 -9.61 -7.37 20.24
C ASN A 301 -9.85 -6.16 21.15
N MET A 302 -9.41 -4.97 20.75
CA MET A 302 -9.56 -3.74 21.52
C MET A 302 -11.05 -3.43 21.73
N PRO A 303 -11.53 -3.30 22.99
CA PRO A 303 -12.89 -2.89 23.27
C PRO A 303 -13.11 -1.44 22.82
N SER A 304 -14.28 -1.16 22.27
CA SER A 304 -14.64 0.13 21.67
C SER A 304 -14.79 1.30 22.68
N ALA A 305 -14.39 1.17 23.95
CA ALA A 305 -14.66 2.20 24.95
C ALA A 305 -13.64 2.23 26.11
N GLY A 306 -13.30 3.46 26.52
CA GLY A 306 -12.83 3.86 27.85
C GLY A 306 -11.33 3.80 28.08
N MET A 307 -10.71 4.97 28.32
CA MET A 307 -9.47 5.03 29.10
C MET A 307 -9.75 4.41 30.47
N LEU A 308 -8.82 3.64 31.05
CA LEU A 308 -8.90 3.31 32.47
C LEU A 308 -8.93 4.64 33.24
N THR A 309 -10.06 4.95 33.87
CA THR A 309 -10.14 6.04 34.84
C THR A 309 -9.62 5.49 36.16
N TYR A 310 -8.94 6.33 36.94
CA TYR A 310 -8.51 5.99 38.30
C TYR A 310 -9.70 5.79 39.29
N ASP A 311 -10.94 5.86 38.79
CA ASP A 311 -12.17 6.05 39.58
C ASP A 311 -13.20 4.90 39.44
N GLU A 312 -12.76 3.66 39.23
CA GLU A 312 -13.62 2.51 39.48
C GLU A 312 -13.46 2.03 40.93
N LYS A 313 -14.07 2.78 41.87
CA LYS A 313 -14.43 2.52 43.29
C LYS A 313 -13.52 1.72 44.24
N GLU A 314 -12.48 1.02 43.81
CA GLU A 314 -11.44 0.40 44.65
C GLU A 314 -10.09 0.40 43.91
N PRO A 315 -9.27 1.45 44.09
CA PRO A 315 -7.96 1.52 43.46
C PRO A 315 -6.94 0.69 44.25
N PHE A 316 -6.42 -0.39 43.65
CA PHE A 316 -5.17 -1.01 44.07
C PHE A 316 -4.06 -0.63 43.07
N GLY A 317 -3.65 0.64 43.13
CA GLY A 317 -2.47 1.18 42.46
C GLY A 317 -1.46 1.66 43.51
N ALA A 318 -0.20 1.26 43.34
CA ALA A 318 0.86 1.38 44.33
C ALA A 318 1.06 2.81 44.87
N LEU A 319 1.03 2.94 46.19
CA LEU A 319 1.62 4.06 46.92
C LEU A 319 3.11 4.15 46.52
N THR A 320 3.44 5.19 45.77
CA THR A 320 4.82 5.68 45.69
C THR A 320 4.86 7.02 46.38
N LEU A 321 5.75 7.08 47.38
CA LEU A 321 6.02 8.21 48.29
C LEU A 321 6.47 9.48 47.55
#